data_AF-A0AAD0TAM4-F1
#
_entry.id   AF-A0AAD0TAM4-F1
#
_cell.length_a   1.000
_cell.length_b   1.000
_cell.length_c   1.000
_cell.angle_alpha   90.00
_cell.angle_beta   90.00
_cell.angle_gamma   90.00
#
_symmetry.space_group_name_H-M   'P 1'
#
loop_
_entity.id
_entity.type
_entity.pdbx_description
1 polymer ?
#
loop_
_entity_poly.entity_id
_entity_poly.type
_entity_poly.pdbx_seq_one_letter_code
_entity_poly.pdbx_strand_id
1 'polypeptide(L)'
;MAASSPGISRRQVLKAFAAFGAALIAGDALASRIEVTLRPRNLHARMLNRDRHLRLERPAAGEVATFCYFRKGKGWDLEGYRQGCRILRDVKYKSTVKINVKLLDLLFLIQAWLRINKLPTRILVSSGYRTPQHNATLEGAARQSLHIRGMAADIRIPGVSVERLGRLVRALGAGGVGFYPSKGFIHVDVGRVRTWRVAALVEPGQEEWALAVLDQGEHFA
;
A
#
# COMPACT_ATOMS: atom_id res chain seq x y z
N MET A 1 -54.41 -41.26 19.84
CA MET A 1 -54.43 -41.14 18.37
C MET A 1 -54.06 -39.72 18.02
N ALA A 2 -52.97 -39.54 17.27
CA ALA A 2 -52.37 -38.24 16.98
C ALA A 2 -53.23 -37.43 15.98
N ALA A 3 -53.54 -36.18 16.32
CA ALA A 3 -54.10 -35.20 15.40
C ALA A 3 -52.96 -34.30 14.89
N SER A 4 -52.77 -34.28 13.58
CA SER A 4 -51.80 -33.45 12.86
C SER A 4 -52.27 -31.98 12.82
N SER A 5 -51.44 -31.05 13.31
CA SER A 5 -51.68 -29.60 13.18
C SER A 5 -51.27 -29.06 11.80
N PRO A 6 -51.98 -28.07 11.24
CA PRO A 6 -51.72 -27.53 9.90
C PRO A 6 -50.49 -26.62 9.88
N GLY A 7 -49.63 -26.81 8.88
CA GLY A 7 -48.40 -26.04 8.69
C GLY A 7 -48.68 -24.59 8.25
N ILE A 8 -48.05 -23.65 8.96
CA ILE A 8 -48.07 -22.21 8.66
C ILE A 8 -47.40 -21.97 7.30
N SER A 9 -48.09 -21.27 6.39
CA SER A 9 -47.51 -20.96 5.08
C SER A 9 -46.42 -19.88 5.17
N ARG A 10 -45.38 -19.98 4.34
CA ARG A 10 -44.24 -19.03 4.26
C ARG A 10 -44.63 -17.56 4.06
N ARG A 11 -45.89 -17.25 3.71
CA ARG A 11 -46.41 -15.88 3.58
C ARG A 11 -46.88 -15.23 4.89
N GLN A 12 -47.06 -16.00 5.96
CA GLN A 12 -47.48 -15.50 7.27
C GLN A 12 -46.30 -15.09 8.18
N VAL A 13 -45.08 -15.59 7.91
CA VAL A 13 -43.87 -15.22 8.66
C VAL A 13 -43.36 -13.82 8.28
N LEU A 14 -43.64 -13.32 7.08
CA LEU A 14 -43.14 -12.03 6.58
C LEU A 14 -44.01 -10.81 6.93
N LYS A 15 -45.10 -10.98 7.68
CA LYS A 15 -45.92 -9.85 8.19
C LYS A 15 -45.79 -9.62 9.70
N ALA A 16 -45.01 -10.42 10.42
CA ALA A 16 -44.92 -10.37 11.88
C ALA A 16 -43.70 -9.62 12.45
N PHE A 17 -42.85 -9.02 11.61
CA PHE A 17 -41.74 -8.16 12.08
C PHE A 17 -41.77 -6.75 11.50
N ALA A 18 -42.94 -6.30 11.04
CA ALA A 18 -43.23 -4.89 10.85
C ALA A 18 -44.27 -4.47 11.89
N ALA A 19 -43.86 -3.58 12.80
CA ALA A 19 -44.68 -2.85 13.78
C ALA A 19 -44.99 -3.53 15.13
N PHE A 20 -44.05 -3.41 16.07
CA PHE A 20 -44.28 -3.08 17.49
C PHE A 20 -42.90 -2.84 18.12
N GLY A 21 -42.56 -1.77 18.82
CA GLY A 21 -43.22 -0.52 19.19
C GLY A 21 -42.12 0.38 19.76
N ALA A 22 -42.25 1.69 19.54
CA ALA A 22 -41.38 2.68 20.16
C ALA A 22 -41.74 2.82 21.65
N ALA A 23 -40.77 2.62 22.55
CA ALA A 23 -40.71 3.32 23.85
C ALA A 23 -39.34 3.11 24.52
N LEU A 24 -38.51 4.17 24.46
CA LEU A 24 -37.59 4.67 25.49
C LEU A 24 -36.79 3.65 26.33
N ILE A 25 -35.58 3.34 25.87
CA ILE A 25 -34.42 3.27 26.78
C ILE A 25 -33.43 4.31 26.26
N ALA A 26 -33.13 5.30 27.11
CA ALA A 26 -32.07 6.26 26.87
C ALA A 26 -30.73 5.52 26.79
N GLY A 27 -30.24 5.30 25.57
CA GLY A 27 -28.99 4.61 25.33
C GLY A 27 -28.75 4.47 23.84
N ASP A 28 -27.61 4.97 23.39
CA ASP A 28 -27.03 4.70 22.06
C ASP A 28 -27.63 5.39 20.83
N ALA A 29 -27.82 6.71 20.94
CA ALA A 29 -27.59 7.61 19.79
C ALA A 29 -26.11 7.63 19.31
N LEU A 30 -25.25 6.77 19.85
CA LEU A 30 -23.84 6.59 19.47
C LEU A 30 -23.64 5.49 18.41
N ALA A 31 -24.59 4.56 18.26
CA ALA A 31 -24.46 3.45 17.31
C ALA A 31 -24.63 3.88 15.84
N SER A 32 -25.32 4.98 15.56
CA SER A 32 -25.49 5.53 14.20
C SER A 32 -24.41 6.53 13.79
N ARG A 33 -23.38 6.76 14.62
CA ARG A 33 -22.26 7.68 14.33
C ARG A 33 -20.93 6.99 14.03
N ILE A 34 -20.85 5.66 14.06
CA ILE A 34 -19.59 4.91 13.95
C ILE A 34 -19.47 4.10 12.64
N GLU A 35 -20.47 4.15 11.76
CA GLU A 35 -20.44 3.40 10.49
C GLU A 35 -19.95 4.22 9.27
N VAL A 36 -18.97 5.12 9.47
CA VAL A 36 -18.26 5.83 8.38
C VAL A 36 -16.79 5.42 8.26
N THR A 37 -16.34 4.48 9.11
CA THR A 37 -14.93 4.49 9.54
C THR A 37 -13.96 3.63 8.71
N LEU A 38 -14.41 2.76 7.80
CA LEU A 38 -13.50 1.79 7.14
C LEU A 38 -13.68 1.61 5.62
N ARG A 39 -14.08 2.65 4.88
CA ARG A 39 -13.81 2.67 3.42
C ARG A 39 -12.39 3.18 3.15
N PRO A 40 -11.59 2.55 2.25
CA PRO A 40 -10.22 2.98 1.92
C PRO A 40 -10.10 4.47 1.53
N ARG A 41 -11.15 5.00 0.88
CA ARG A 41 -11.23 6.42 0.47
C ARG A 41 -11.13 7.39 1.65
N ASN A 42 -11.67 7.04 2.82
CA ASN A 42 -11.62 7.90 4.00
C ASN A 42 -10.32 7.71 4.80
N LEU A 43 -9.72 6.52 4.76
CA LEU A 43 -8.49 6.25 5.47
C LEU A 43 -7.34 7.10 4.95
N HIS A 44 -7.16 7.19 3.63
CA HIS A 44 -6.11 8.03 3.03
C HIS A 44 -6.28 9.49 3.41
N ALA A 45 -7.47 10.05 3.25
CA ALA A 45 -7.74 11.44 3.61
C ALA A 45 -7.46 11.72 5.09
N ARG A 46 -7.87 10.82 6.00
CA ARG A 46 -7.59 10.92 7.44
C ARG A 46 -6.12 10.76 7.78
N MET A 47 -5.39 9.91 7.06
CA MET A 47 -3.95 9.73 7.25
C MET A 47 -3.17 10.94 6.72
N LEU A 48 -3.60 11.53 5.61
CA LEU A 48 -2.95 12.70 5.00
C LEU A 48 -3.31 14.03 5.68
N ASN A 49 -4.36 14.07 6.51
CA ASN A 49 -4.76 15.26 7.28
C ASN A 49 -3.90 15.45 8.56
N ARG A 50 -2.58 15.53 8.38
CA ARG A 50 -1.57 15.75 9.44
C ARG A 50 -0.26 16.23 8.81
N ASP A 51 0.72 16.53 9.64
CA ASP A 51 2.09 16.78 9.19
C ASP A 51 2.67 15.52 8.56
N ARG A 52 3.16 15.65 7.32
CA ARG A 52 3.62 14.52 6.52
C ARG A 52 5.14 14.47 6.54
N HIS A 53 5.65 13.74 7.51
CA HIS A 53 7.07 13.48 7.69
C HIS A 53 7.49 12.19 6.96
N LEU A 54 8.53 12.29 6.15
CA LEU A 54 9.16 11.17 5.48
C LEU A 54 10.59 11.01 5.95
N ARG A 55 11.03 9.75 6.08
CA ARG A 55 12.43 9.39 6.19
C ARG A 55 12.73 8.38 5.10
N LEU A 56 13.55 8.79 4.14
CA LEU A 56 13.94 7.98 2.98
C LEU A 56 15.45 7.83 2.98
N GLU A 57 15.92 6.68 2.53
CA GLU A 57 17.35 6.43 2.35
C GLU A 57 17.63 6.07 0.91
N ARG A 58 18.75 6.56 0.37
CA ARG A 58 19.20 6.31 -0.98
C ARG A 58 20.57 5.64 -0.93
N PRO A 59 20.64 4.30 -0.81
CA PRO A 59 21.91 3.58 -0.66
C PRO A 59 22.93 3.88 -1.75
N ALA A 60 22.47 4.00 -3.01
CA ALA A 60 23.34 4.32 -4.15
C ALA A 60 24.06 5.68 -4.06
N ALA A 61 23.60 6.59 -3.19
CA ALA A 61 24.23 7.87 -2.93
C ALA A 61 24.79 7.98 -1.50
N GLY A 62 24.60 6.96 -0.65
CA GLY A 62 24.92 7.04 0.79
C GLY A 62 24.08 8.07 1.55
N GLU A 63 22.91 8.45 1.03
CA GLU A 63 22.12 9.56 1.59
C GLU A 63 20.96 9.09 2.45
N VAL A 64 20.65 9.86 3.48
CA VAL A 64 19.43 9.76 4.28
C VAL A 64 18.78 11.14 4.34
N ALA A 65 17.49 11.22 4.05
CA ALA A 65 16.72 12.45 4.14
C ALA A 65 15.53 12.25 5.09
N THR A 66 15.42 13.12 6.09
CA THR A 66 14.26 13.21 6.98
C THR A 66 13.65 14.60 6.83
N PHE A 67 12.42 14.68 6.33
CA PHE A 67 11.81 15.95 5.96
C PHE A 67 10.29 15.94 6.15
N CYS A 68 9.74 17.13 6.41
CA CYS A 68 8.30 17.39 6.36
C CYS A 68 7.99 18.12 5.07
N TYR A 69 7.15 17.56 4.19
CA TYR A 69 6.79 18.22 2.91
C TYR A 69 5.41 18.89 2.95
N PHE A 70 4.62 18.64 4.00
CA PHE A 70 3.32 19.24 4.19
C PHE A 70 3.02 19.37 5.69
N ARG A 71 2.57 20.56 6.10
CA ARG A 71 2.18 20.88 7.47
C ARG A 71 0.70 21.20 7.55
N LYS A 72 -0.01 20.52 8.45
CA LYS A 72 -1.44 20.73 8.64
C LYS A 72 -1.69 22.18 9.06
N GLY A 73 -2.62 22.84 8.36
CA GLY A 73 -2.97 24.25 8.61
C GLY A 73 -1.99 25.28 8.01
N LYS A 74 -0.79 24.88 7.59
CA LYS A 74 0.19 25.77 6.93
C LYS A 74 0.37 25.49 5.43
N GLY A 75 0.04 24.28 4.98
CA GLY A 75 0.18 23.87 3.59
C GLY A 75 1.54 23.24 3.29
N TRP A 76 2.05 23.44 2.08
CA TRP A 76 3.28 22.81 1.60
C TRP A 76 4.53 23.40 2.27
N ASP A 77 5.40 22.53 2.74
CA ASP A 77 6.74 22.91 3.19
C ASP A 77 7.69 22.74 1.99
N LEU A 78 8.01 23.87 1.34
CA LEU A 78 8.76 23.89 0.08
C LEU A 78 10.17 23.32 0.25
N GLU A 79 10.78 23.54 1.41
CA GLU A 79 12.12 23.05 1.68
C GLU A 79 12.11 21.53 1.85
N GLY A 80 11.18 20.99 2.63
CA GLY A 80 11.03 19.53 2.71
C GLY A 80 10.60 18.89 1.40
N TYR A 81 9.77 19.56 0.60
CA TYR A 81 9.44 19.08 -0.75
C TYR A 81 10.68 19.01 -1.67
N ARG A 82 11.57 20.00 -1.62
CA ARG A 82 12.85 19.99 -2.36
C ARG A 82 13.75 18.85 -1.91
N GLN A 83 13.81 18.56 -0.61
CA GLN A 83 14.53 17.39 -0.08
C GLN A 83 13.94 16.09 -0.63
N GLY A 84 12.61 15.98 -0.69
CA GLY A 84 11.91 14.87 -1.34
C GLY A 84 12.26 14.71 -2.82
N CYS A 85 12.33 15.80 -3.57
CA CYS A 85 12.77 15.78 -4.97
C CYS A 85 14.23 15.33 -5.10
N ARG A 86 15.12 15.81 -4.21
CA ARG A 86 16.55 15.49 -4.21
C ARG A 86 16.81 14.02 -3.89
N ILE A 87 16.19 13.46 -2.85
CA ILE A 87 16.42 12.05 -2.46
C ILE A 87 15.87 11.07 -3.51
N LEU A 88 14.83 11.46 -4.24
CA LEU A 88 14.23 10.70 -5.35
C LEU A 88 14.84 11.02 -6.71
N ARG A 89 15.90 11.83 -6.80
CA ARG A 89 16.51 12.20 -8.08
C ARG A 89 17.12 11.02 -8.84
N ASP A 90 17.54 11.28 -10.08
CA ASP A 90 18.45 10.38 -10.77
C ASP A 90 19.87 10.58 -10.21
N VAL A 91 20.36 9.60 -9.44
CA VAL A 91 21.68 9.67 -8.83
C VAL A 91 22.79 9.52 -9.88
N LYS A 92 22.61 8.64 -10.87
CA LYS A 92 23.62 8.34 -11.89
C LYS A 92 23.87 9.55 -12.79
N TYR A 93 22.78 10.22 -13.21
CA TYR A 93 22.85 11.40 -14.08
C TYR A 93 22.76 12.73 -13.32
N LYS A 94 22.78 12.69 -11.98
CA LYS A 94 22.71 13.86 -11.10
C LYS A 94 21.55 14.82 -11.44
N SER A 95 20.43 14.28 -11.93
CA SER A 95 19.32 15.07 -12.46
C SER A 95 18.13 15.04 -11.50
N THR A 96 17.69 16.23 -11.09
CA THR A 96 16.55 16.41 -10.18
C THR A 96 15.40 17.08 -10.92
N VAL A 97 14.17 16.59 -10.71
CA VAL A 97 12.95 17.16 -11.27
C VAL A 97 11.91 17.34 -10.16
N LYS A 98 10.82 18.04 -10.48
CA LYS A 98 9.64 18.07 -9.60
C LYS A 98 9.05 16.66 -9.51
N ILE A 99 9.03 16.10 -8.31
CA ILE A 99 8.39 14.81 -8.04
C ILE A 99 6.90 15.03 -7.83
N ASN A 100 6.08 14.13 -8.38
CA ASN A 100 4.64 14.21 -8.15
C ASN A 100 4.34 14.07 -6.65
N VAL A 101 3.64 15.05 -6.08
CA VAL A 101 3.31 15.07 -4.64
C VAL A 101 2.54 13.84 -4.18
N LYS A 102 1.74 13.22 -5.06
CA LYS A 102 1.03 11.98 -4.74
C LYS A 102 1.99 10.82 -4.50
N LEU A 103 3.18 10.83 -5.12
CA LEU A 103 4.20 9.81 -4.86
C LEU A 103 4.76 9.97 -3.44
N LEU A 104 4.97 11.20 -2.98
CA LEU A 104 5.35 11.46 -1.58
C LEU A 104 4.23 11.06 -0.62
N ASP A 105 2.97 11.33 -0.97
CA ASP A 105 1.81 10.87 -0.20
C ASP A 105 1.76 9.34 -0.12
N LEU A 106 2.01 8.64 -1.23
CA LEU A 106 2.06 7.18 -1.27
C LEU A 106 3.17 6.62 -0.37
N LEU A 107 4.39 7.15 -0.48
CA LEU A 107 5.52 6.76 0.37
C LEU A 107 5.23 7.04 1.86
N PHE A 108 4.54 8.15 2.14
CA PHE A 108 4.13 8.50 3.50
C PHE A 108 3.09 7.51 4.04
N LEU A 109 2.08 7.16 3.24
CA LEU A 109 1.07 6.18 3.60
C LEU A 109 1.69 4.80 3.87
N ILE A 110 2.65 4.37 3.04
CA ILE A 110 3.42 3.15 3.24
C ILE A 110 4.14 3.21 4.60
N GLN A 111 4.89 4.28 4.87
CA GLN A 111 5.64 4.40 6.12
C GLN A 111 4.72 4.46 7.36
N ALA A 112 3.58 5.13 7.25
CA ALA A 112 2.58 5.20 8.30
C ALA A 112 1.92 3.84 8.56
N TRP A 113 1.60 3.09 7.50
CA TRP A 113 1.05 1.73 7.62
C TRP A 113 2.05 0.78 8.29
N LEU A 114 3.34 0.83 7.92
CA LEU A 114 4.39 0.04 8.57
C LEU A 114 4.47 0.33 10.07
N ARG A 115 4.38 1.61 10.46
CA ARG A 115 4.38 2.04 11.86
C ARG A 115 3.18 1.49 12.63
N ILE A 116 1.98 1.57 12.05
CA ILE A 116 0.75 1.03 12.66
C ILE A 116 0.87 -0.48 12.91
N ASN A 117 1.51 -1.19 11.98
CA ASN A 117 1.67 -2.65 12.05
C ASN A 117 2.94 -3.10 12.77
N LYS A 118 3.66 -2.17 13.43
CA LYS A 118 4.91 -2.45 14.18
C LYS A 118 5.98 -3.14 13.32
N LEU A 119 6.08 -2.77 12.04
CA LEU A 119 7.08 -3.26 11.11
C LEU A 119 8.22 -2.26 10.93
N PRO A 120 9.39 -2.69 10.41
CA PRO A 120 10.47 -1.78 10.07
C PRO A 120 9.99 -0.66 9.13
N THR A 121 10.29 0.58 9.47
CA THR A 121 9.82 1.78 8.74
C THR A 121 10.87 2.36 7.79
N ARG A 122 12.05 1.73 7.73
CA ARG A 122 13.20 2.17 6.94
C ARG A 122 12.96 1.88 5.45
N ILE A 123 12.46 2.88 4.72
CA ILE A 123 12.30 2.81 3.27
C ILE A 123 13.65 3.08 2.59
N LEU A 124 14.21 2.05 1.97
CA LEU A 124 15.35 2.18 1.08
C LEU A 124 14.82 2.38 -0.35
N VAL A 125 15.15 3.51 -0.94
CA VAL A 125 14.84 3.85 -2.33
C VAL A 125 15.96 3.32 -3.22
N SER A 126 15.64 2.35 -4.06
CA SER A 126 16.56 1.83 -5.08
C SER A 126 16.59 2.76 -6.30
N SER A 127 15.41 3.27 -6.70
CA SER A 127 15.28 4.21 -7.82
C SER A 127 14.10 5.17 -7.59
N GLY A 128 14.23 6.41 -8.06
CA GLY A 128 13.16 7.41 -8.06
C GLY A 128 12.94 7.92 -9.48
N TYR A 129 13.03 9.23 -9.71
CA TYR A 129 13.16 9.76 -11.07
C TYR A 129 14.36 9.15 -11.80
N ARG A 130 14.17 8.89 -13.09
CA ARG A 130 15.22 8.48 -14.03
C ARG A 130 15.19 9.43 -15.21
N THR A 131 16.35 9.91 -15.65
CA THR A 131 16.42 10.60 -16.94
C THR A 131 16.01 9.64 -18.06
N PRO A 132 15.46 10.14 -19.18
CA PRO A 132 15.18 9.29 -20.34
C PRO A 132 16.40 8.48 -20.79
N GLN A 133 17.59 9.10 -20.74
CA GLN A 133 18.86 8.47 -21.05
C GLN A 133 19.16 7.31 -20.10
N HIS A 134 19.04 7.52 -18.78
CA HIS A 134 19.23 6.44 -17.80
C HIS A 134 18.23 5.30 -18.03
N ASN A 135 16.95 5.64 -18.20
CA ASN A 135 15.91 4.64 -18.40
C ASN A 135 16.17 3.78 -19.65
N ALA A 136 16.71 4.35 -20.73
CA ALA A 136 17.08 3.63 -21.93
C ALA A 136 18.25 2.64 -21.73
N THR A 137 19.11 2.85 -20.72
CA THR A 137 20.22 1.92 -20.41
C THR A 137 19.79 0.73 -19.55
N LEU A 138 18.56 0.71 -19.03
CA LEU A 138 18.08 -0.33 -18.12
C LEU A 138 17.30 -1.39 -18.88
N GLU A 139 17.78 -2.63 -18.82
CA GLU A 139 17.10 -3.79 -19.39
C GLU A 139 15.67 -3.94 -18.82
N GLY A 140 14.70 -4.14 -19.71
CA GLY A 140 13.29 -4.31 -19.36
C GLY A 140 12.58 -3.04 -18.90
N ALA A 141 13.23 -1.87 -18.92
CA ALA A 141 12.57 -0.62 -18.58
C ALA A 141 11.63 -0.16 -19.70
N ALA A 142 10.37 0.13 -19.34
CA ALA A 142 9.39 0.63 -20.28
C ALA A 142 9.79 2.02 -20.82
N ARG A 143 9.62 2.25 -22.14
CA ARG A 143 9.88 3.56 -22.78
C ARG A 143 9.04 4.69 -22.17
N GLN A 144 7.82 4.39 -21.76
CA GLN A 144 6.91 5.34 -21.09
C GLN A 144 6.83 5.11 -19.58
N SER A 145 7.94 4.71 -18.96
CA SER A 145 8.04 4.46 -17.53
C SER A 145 7.62 5.68 -16.70
N LEU A 146 6.86 5.47 -15.62
CA LEU A 146 6.49 6.56 -14.71
C LEU A 146 7.68 7.11 -13.91
N HIS A 147 8.82 6.42 -13.90
CA HIS A 147 10.07 6.97 -13.36
C HIS A 147 10.51 8.22 -14.12
N ILE A 148 10.39 8.26 -15.46
CA ILE A 148 10.82 9.43 -16.25
C ILE A 148 9.88 10.64 -16.09
N ARG A 149 8.75 10.46 -15.41
CA ARG A 149 7.78 11.51 -15.09
C ARG A 149 7.84 11.96 -13.62
N GLY A 150 8.76 11.41 -12.82
CA GLY A 150 8.82 11.68 -11.38
C GLY A 150 7.60 11.16 -10.63
N MET A 151 6.99 10.08 -11.12
CA MET A 151 5.73 9.51 -10.63
C MET A 151 5.87 8.08 -10.07
N ALA A 152 7.09 7.55 -10.00
CA ALA A 152 7.35 6.21 -9.50
C ALA A 152 8.63 6.13 -8.65
N ALA A 153 8.68 5.12 -7.78
CA ALA A 153 9.83 4.76 -6.99
C ALA A 153 9.95 3.23 -6.88
N ASP A 154 11.17 2.73 -6.88
CA ASP A 154 11.49 1.35 -6.52
C ASP A 154 11.98 1.34 -5.08
N ILE A 155 11.33 0.57 -4.21
CA ILE A 155 11.58 0.59 -2.77
C ILE A 155 11.72 -0.80 -2.18
N ARG A 156 12.50 -0.90 -1.11
CA ARG A 156 12.61 -2.08 -0.26
C ARG A 156 12.67 -1.68 1.20
N ILE A 157 12.29 -2.60 2.07
CA ILE A 157 12.31 -2.40 3.53
C ILE A 157 13.06 -3.58 4.13
N PRO A 158 14.23 -3.36 4.75
CA PRO A 158 14.96 -4.43 5.43
C PRO A 158 14.06 -5.16 6.44
N GLY A 159 14.05 -6.48 6.39
CA GLY A 159 13.19 -7.32 7.24
C GLY A 159 11.75 -7.51 6.75
N VAL A 160 11.38 -6.99 5.57
CA VAL A 160 10.07 -7.22 4.96
C VAL A 160 10.25 -7.77 3.53
N SER A 161 9.73 -8.97 3.27
CA SER A 161 9.83 -9.59 1.94
C SER A 161 9.09 -8.79 0.86
N VAL A 162 9.51 -8.93 -0.39
CA VAL A 162 8.86 -8.30 -1.57
C VAL A 162 7.38 -8.68 -1.63
N GLU A 163 7.06 -9.93 -1.38
CA GLU A 163 5.70 -10.49 -1.36
C GLU A 163 4.84 -9.85 -0.28
N ARG A 164 5.39 -9.69 0.92
CA ARG A 164 4.68 -9.07 2.04
C ARG A 164 4.48 -7.59 1.72
N LEU A 165 5.56 -6.87 1.44
CA LEU A 165 5.50 -5.43 1.16
C LEU A 165 4.55 -5.11 -0.01
N GLY A 166 4.67 -5.80 -1.13
CA GLY A 166 3.83 -5.54 -2.31
C GLY A 166 2.34 -5.83 -2.05
N ARG A 167 2.00 -6.89 -1.31
CA ARG A 167 0.61 -7.16 -0.91
C ARG A 167 0.03 -6.03 -0.05
N LEU A 168 0.86 -5.48 0.84
CA LEU A 168 0.48 -4.38 1.73
C LEU A 168 0.26 -3.08 0.96
N VAL A 169 1.19 -2.72 0.07
CA VAL A 169 1.03 -1.52 -0.77
C VAL A 169 -0.17 -1.67 -1.71
N ARG A 170 -0.39 -2.85 -2.27
CA ARG A 170 -1.57 -3.14 -3.10
C ARG A 170 -2.87 -2.92 -2.34
N ALA A 171 -2.93 -3.26 -1.05
CA ALA A 171 -4.11 -3.06 -0.21
C ALA A 171 -4.42 -1.57 0.05
N LEU A 172 -3.45 -0.66 -0.10
CA LEU A 172 -3.72 0.78 -0.11
C LEU A 172 -4.57 1.17 -1.33
N GLY A 173 -4.51 0.43 -2.43
CA GLY A 173 -5.28 0.75 -3.65
C GLY A 173 -4.89 2.08 -4.29
N ALA A 174 -3.64 2.53 -4.08
CA ALA A 174 -3.12 3.78 -4.60
C ALA A 174 -2.06 3.50 -5.69
N GLY A 175 -2.47 3.68 -6.94
CA GLY A 175 -1.59 3.56 -8.12
C GLY A 175 -1.06 2.15 -8.39
N GLY A 176 0.01 2.05 -9.18
CA GLY A 176 0.57 0.78 -9.62
C GLY A 176 1.55 0.15 -8.63
N VAL A 177 1.55 -1.20 -8.54
CA VAL A 177 2.50 -1.97 -7.73
C VAL A 177 3.13 -3.10 -8.57
N GLY A 178 4.46 -3.07 -8.72
CA GLY A 178 5.22 -4.11 -9.41
C GLY A 178 6.06 -4.94 -8.45
N PHE A 179 6.07 -6.26 -8.62
CA PHE A 179 6.86 -7.19 -7.79
C PHE A 179 8.14 -7.59 -8.53
N TYR A 180 9.30 -7.37 -7.90
CA TYR A 180 10.62 -7.76 -8.44
C TYR A 180 11.41 -8.59 -7.41
N PRO A 181 11.02 -9.86 -7.15
CA PRO A 181 11.63 -10.69 -6.11
C PRO A 181 13.13 -10.90 -6.33
N SER A 182 13.55 -11.24 -7.55
CA SER A 182 14.96 -11.43 -7.90
C SER A 182 15.81 -10.16 -7.76
N LYS A 183 15.18 -8.97 -7.76
CA LYS A 183 15.87 -7.68 -7.53
C LYS A 183 15.69 -7.15 -6.11
N GLY A 184 14.92 -7.83 -5.27
CA GLY A 184 14.71 -7.50 -3.86
C GLY A 184 13.95 -6.19 -3.60
N PHE A 185 13.12 -5.72 -4.54
CA PHE A 185 12.32 -4.49 -4.37
C PHE A 185 10.88 -4.63 -4.92
N ILE A 186 10.02 -3.69 -4.54
CA ILE A 186 8.77 -3.43 -5.23
C ILE A 186 8.85 -2.10 -5.99
N HIS A 187 8.16 -2.03 -7.12
CA HIS A 187 7.88 -0.78 -7.80
C HIS A 187 6.57 -0.21 -7.28
N VAL A 188 6.52 1.10 -7.06
CA VAL A 188 5.29 1.83 -6.73
C VAL A 188 5.17 3.07 -7.61
N ASP A 189 3.96 3.35 -8.10
CA ASP A 189 3.69 4.54 -8.91
C ASP A 189 2.31 5.15 -8.61
N VAL A 190 2.08 6.36 -9.09
CA VAL A 190 0.80 7.08 -8.91
C VAL A 190 -0.03 7.18 -10.19
N GLY A 191 0.15 6.24 -11.11
CA GLY A 191 -0.68 6.05 -12.31
C GLY A 191 -1.96 5.28 -12.03
N ARG A 192 -2.44 4.52 -13.03
CA ARG A 192 -3.62 3.65 -12.89
C ARG A 192 -3.35 2.54 -11.88
N VAL A 193 -4.35 2.20 -11.08
CA VAL A 193 -4.28 1.04 -10.16
C VAL A 193 -4.09 -0.22 -10.97
N ARG A 194 -2.97 -0.90 -10.74
CA ARG A 194 -2.61 -2.15 -11.43
C ARG A 194 -1.55 -2.90 -10.63
N THR A 195 -1.43 -4.19 -10.89
CA THR A 195 -0.40 -5.02 -10.29
C THR A 195 0.25 -5.88 -11.37
N TRP A 196 1.58 -5.99 -11.34
CA TRP A 196 2.32 -6.89 -12.22
C TRP A 196 3.44 -7.57 -11.44
N ARG A 197 3.89 -8.71 -11.94
CA ARG A 197 5.01 -9.47 -11.39
C ARG A 197 6.00 -9.73 -12.49
N VAL A 198 7.27 -9.44 -12.23
CA VAL A 198 8.35 -9.96 -13.06
C VAL A 198 8.70 -11.33 -12.49
N ALA A 199 8.66 -12.35 -13.34
CA ALA A 199 8.98 -13.71 -12.94
C ALA A 199 10.33 -13.70 -12.23
N ALA A 200 10.42 -14.42 -11.10
CA ALA A 200 11.74 -14.83 -10.67
C ALA A 200 12.28 -15.72 -11.79
N LEU A 201 13.53 -15.53 -12.20
CA LEU A 201 14.25 -16.66 -12.79
C LEU A 201 14.33 -17.68 -11.65
N VAL A 202 13.36 -18.59 -11.61
CA VAL A 202 13.42 -19.75 -10.75
C VAL A 202 14.43 -20.66 -11.43
N GLU A 203 15.61 -20.80 -10.83
CA GLU A 203 16.50 -21.91 -11.15
C GLU A 203 15.69 -23.20 -10.91
N PRO A 204 15.49 -24.08 -11.92
CA PRO A 204 14.82 -25.36 -11.70
C PRO A 204 15.51 -26.12 -10.56
N GLY A 205 14.76 -26.52 -9.53
CA GLY A 205 15.28 -27.29 -8.38
C GLY A 205 15.11 -26.64 -7.00
N GLN A 206 14.70 -25.37 -6.90
CA GLN A 206 14.41 -24.75 -5.60
C GLN A 206 12.95 -24.96 -5.11
N GLU A 207 12.21 -25.93 -5.66
CA GLU A 207 10.82 -26.25 -5.26
C GLU A 207 10.73 -27.39 -4.22
N GLU A 208 11.84 -28.06 -3.90
CA GLU A 208 11.88 -29.16 -2.91
C GLU A 208 11.34 -28.74 -1.54
N TRP A 209 11.61 -27.51 -1.09
CA TRP A 209 11.09 -27.01 0.18
C TRP A 209 9.57 -26.78 0.15
N ALA A 210 8.99 -26.46 -1.01
CA ALA A 210 7.55 -26.22 -1.14
C ALA A 210 6.77 -27.54 -1.15
N LEU A 211 7.35 -28.60 -1.72
CA LEU A 211 6.82 -29.97 -1.64
C LEU A 211 6.96 -30.56 -0.24
N ALA A 212 8.09 -30.33 0.45
CA ALA A 212 8.30 -30.78 1.84
C ALA A 212 7.30 -30.16 2.85
N VAL A 213 6.80 -28.95 2.57
CA VAL A 213 5.77 -28.30 3.41
C VAL A 213 4.36 -28.86 3.16
N LEU A 214 4.08 -29.39 1.96
CA LEU A 214 2.81 -30.05 1.66
C LEU A 214 2.76 -31.48 2.20
N ASP A 215 3.92 -32.14 2.32
CA ASP A 215 4.04 -33.51 2.82
C ASP A 215 3.94 -33.63 4.36
N GLN A 216 4.16 -32.52 5.09
CA GLN A 216 4.02 -32.47 6.56
C GLN A 216 2.56 -32.36 7.05
N GLY A 217 1.57 -32.49 6.16
CA GLY A 217 0.14 -32.42 6.47
C GLY A 217 -0.54 -33.74 6.83
N GLU A 218 0.15 -34.88 6.75
CA GLU A 218 -0.46 -36.23 6.85
C GLU A 218 -0.17 -36.98 8.18
N HIS A 219 0.14 -36.27 9.28
CA HIS A 219 0.23 -36.91 10.60
C HIS A 219 -0.46 -36.09 11.71
N PHE A 220 -1.79 -36.16 11.71
CA PHE A 220 -2.59 -36.03 12.94
C PHE A 220 -3.55 -37.22 13.02
N ALA A 221 -3.10 -38.27 13.71
CA ALA A 221 -3.94 -39.23 14.40
C ALA A 221 -3.54 -39.17 15.89
#